data_AF-A0A381F835-F1
#
_entry.id   AF-A0A381F835-F1
#
_cell.length_a   1.000
_cell.length_b   1.000
_cell.length_c   1.000
_cell.angle_alpha   90.00
_cell.angle_beta   90.00
_cell.angle_gamma   90.00
#
_symmetry.space_group_name_H-M   'P 1'
#
loop_
_entity.id
_entity.type
_entity.pdbx_description
1 polymer ?
#
loop_
_entity_poly.entity_id
_entity_poly.type
_entity_poly.pdbx_seq_one_letter_code
_entity_poly.pdbx_strand_id
1 'polypeptide(L)'
;MELQELFERLAILCISIFTLYYFSNRNRNIRLHPLLGLISVCTFFMCLVFTKAEYSLGVGFGLFAIFSILRFRTETFTIQTIVFLFVSITLSLLDGLLPIKNLEILLGINISIVVIYLILNYFEKKVTYRF
;
A
#
# COMPACT_ATOMS: atom_id res chain seq x y z
N MET A 1 16.64 -12.46 3.94
CA MET A 1 16.07 -11.21 4.45
C MET A 1 15.52 -11.57 5.79
N GLU A 2 16.16 -11.07 6.83
CA GLU A 2 15.69 -11.31 8.19
C GLU A 2 14.45 -10.46 8.45
N LEU A 3 13.57 -10.93 9.35
CA LEU A 3 12.34 -10.23 9.73
C LEU A 3 12.65 -8.80 10.17
N GLN A 4 13.76 -8.61 10.90
CA GLN A 4 14.23 -7.33 11.38
C GLN A 4 14.56 -6.36 10.24
N GLU A 5 15.27 -6.81 9.20
CA GLU A 5 15.62 -5.97 8.05
C GLU A 5 14.36 -5.48 7.31
N LEU A 6 13.34 -6.34 7.21
CA LEU A 6 12.06 -5.98 6.59
C LEU A 6 11.33 -4.90 7.40
N PHE A 7 11.29 -5.04 8.73
CA PHE A 7 10.70 -4.04 9.62
C PHE A 7 11.42 -2.69 9.54
N GLU A 8 12.75 -2.69 9.50
CA GLU A 8 13.55 -1.47 9.37
C GLU A 8 13.25 -0.75 8.05
N ARG A 9 13.23 -1.48 6.93
CA ARG A 9 12.91 -0.92 5.61
C ARG A 9 11.48 -0.36 5.55
N LEU A 10 10.52 -1.07 6.15
CA LEU A 10 9.13 -0.62 6.23
C LEU A 10 8.99 0.62 7.11
N ALA A 11 9.69 0.70 8.25
CA ALA A 11 9.70 1.87 9.11
C ALA A 11 10.25 3.10 8.38
N ILE A 12 11.37 2.96 7.65
CA ILE A 12 11.95 4.03 6.84
C ILE A 12 10.94 4.53 5.79
N LEU A 13 10.24 3.61 5.12
CA LEU A 13 9.21 3.95 4.13
C LEU A 13 8.05 4.70 4.78
N CYS A 14 7.53 4.22 5.92
CA CYS A 14 6.47 4.90 6.65
C CYS A 14 6.86 6.33 7.08
N ILE A 15 8.07 6.51 7.61
CA ILE A 15 8.61 7.83 8.00
C ILE A 15 8.71 8.76 6.78
N SER A 16 9.20 8.23 5.66
CA SER A 16 9.35 8.98 4.42
C SER A 16 7.99 9.47 3.90
N ILE A 17 7.01 8.58 3.81
CA ILE A 17 5.64 8.93 3.38
C ILE A 17 4.99 9.91 4.34
N PHE A 18 5.14 9.71 5.65
CA PHE A 18 4.57 10.60 6.66
C PHE A 18 5.16 12.00 6.57
N THR A 19 6.47 12.10 6.32
CA THR A 19 7.17 13.38 6.12
C THR A 19 6.67 14.09 4.86
N LEU A 20 6.56 13.37 3.74
CA LEU A 20 6.01 13.90 2.48
C LEU A 20 4.55 14.34 2.65
N TYR A 21 3.74 13.54 3.34
CA TYR A 21 2.36 13.85 3.64
C TYR A 21 2.23 15.13 4.47
N TYR A 22 2.98 15.23 5.56
CA TYR A 22 2.97 16.40 6.43
C TYR A 22 3.41 17.67 5.69
N PHE A 23 4.48 17.59 4.89
CA PHE A 23 4.98 18.74 4.16
C PHE A 23 4.03 19.18 3.04
N SER A 24 3.45 18.22 2.31
CA SER A 24 2.52 18.52 1.22
C SER A 24 1.19 19.10 1.73
N ASN A 25 0.65 18.56 2.82
CA ASN A 25 -0.59 19.05 3.45
C ASN A 25 -0.42 20.36 4.22
N ARG A 26 0.83 20.80 4.48
CA ARG A 26 1.11 22.12 5.07
C ARG A 26 0.78 23.26 4.11
N ASN A 27 0.83 23.01 2.79
CA ASN A 27 0.46 24.01 1.80
C ASN A 27 -1.08 24.01 1.63
N ARG A 28 -1.75 25.09 2.06
CA ARG A 28 -3.22 25.18 2.23
C ARG A 28 -4.08 24.83 1.00
N ASN A 29 -3.48 24.72 -0.18
CA ASN A 29 -4.18 24.53 -1.44
C ASN A 29 -4.40 23.05 -1.83
N ILE A 30 -3.73 22.09 -1.18
CA ILE A 30 -3.84 20.66 -1.55
C ILE A 30 -4.00 19.80 -0.29
N ARG A 31 -5.21 19.25 -0.08
CA ARG A 31 -5.47 18.27 0.98
C ARG A 31 -5.35 16.87 0.39
N LEU A 32 -4.24 16.19 0.68
CA LEU A 32 -4.07 14.79 0.30
C LEU A 32 -4.85 13.88 1.26
N HIS A 33 -5.52 12.85 0.73
CA HIS A 33 -6.14 11.83 1.57
C HIS A 33 -5.07 10.95 2.23
N PRO A 34 -5.11 10.74 3.56
CA PRO A 34 -4.17 9.87 4.28
C PRO A 34 -4.07 8.46 3.71
N LEU A 35 -5.19 7.91 3.21
CA LEU A 35 -5.29 6.59 2.61
C LEU A 35 -4.36 6.41 1.38
N LEU A 36 -3.92 7.48 0.72
CA LEU A 36 -2.99 7.39 -0.40
C LEU A 36 -1.62 6.82 0.01
N GLY A 37 -1.19 7.03 1.26
CA GLY A 37 0.07 6.44 1.77
C GLY A 37 0.07 4.91 1.79
N LEU A 38 -1.12 4.32 1.77
CA LEU A 38 -1.33 2.87 1.78
C LEU A 38 -0.96 2.23 0.44
N ILE A 39 -1.10 2.98 -0.66
CA ILE A 39 -0.62 2.56 -1.98
C ILE A 39 0.89 2.31 -1.93
N SER A 40 1.65 3.20 -1.28
CA SER A 40 3.10 3.06 -1.15
C SER A 40 3.51 1.85 -0.31
N VAL A 41 2.80 1.58 0.79
CA VAL A 41 3.01 0.39 1.62
C VAL A 41 2.74 -0.89 0.83
N CYS A 42 1.63 -0.92 0.09
CA CYS A 42 1.30 -2.06 -0.76
C CYS A 42 2.34 -2.26 -1.88
N THR A 43 2.82 -1.19 -2.53
CA THR A 43 3.89 -1.32 -3.54
C THR A 43 5.19 -1.88 -2.97
N PHE A 44 5.54 -1.55 -1.71
CA PHE A 44 6.71 -2.12 -1.06
C PHE A 44 6.62 -3.64 -0.94
N PHE A 45 5.46 -4.16 -0.51
CA PHE A 45 5.24 -5.60 -0.42
C PHE A 45 5.18 -6.28 -1.79
N MET A 46 4.65 -5.61 -2.81
CA MET A 46 4.69 -6.10 -4.19
C MET A 46 6.14 -6.26 -4.70
N CYS A 47 7.02 -5.30 -4.39
CA CYS A 47 8.44 -5.42 -4.72
C CYS A 47 9.11 -6.62 -4.02
N LEU A 48 8.71 -6.95 -2.79
CA LEU A 48 9.19 -8.16 -2.11
C LEU A 48 8.77 -9.44 -2.84
N VAL A 49 7.50 -9.53 -3.27
CA VAL A 49 7.01 -10.66 -4.06
C VAL A 49 7.83 -10.82 -5.34
N PHE A 50 8.01 -9.75 -6.11
CA PHE A 50 8.75 -9.81 -7.39
C PHE A 50 10.22 -10.13 -7.23
N THR A 51 10.85 -9.64 -6.17
CA THR A 51 12.27 -9.93 -5.91
C THR A 51 12.48 -11.38 -5.46
N LYS A 52 11.50 -11.98 -4.76
CA LYS A 52 11.66 -13.30 -4.14
C LYS A 52 11.33 -14.47 -5.03
N ALA A 53 10.49 -14.25 -6.02
CA ALA A 53 9.81 -15.37 -6.66
C ALA A 53 10.13 -15.49 -8.16
N GLU A 54 11.27 -14.90 -8.57
CA GLU A 54 11.77 -14.93 -9.95
C GLU A 54 10.69 -14.58 -11.00
N TYR A 55 9.67 -13.83 -10.58
CA TYR A 55 8.58 -13.45 -11.48
C TYR A 55 9.09 -12.39 -12.45
N SER A 56 8.84 -12.68 -13.73
CA SER A 56 9.27 -11.84 -14.83
C SER A 56 8.66 -10.44 -14.76
N LEU A 57 9.30 -9.49 -15.44
CA LEU A 57 8.78 -8.15 -15.73
C LEU A 57 7.28 -8.14 -16.13
N GLY A 58 6.76 -9.25 -16.68
CA GLY A 58 5.37 -9.43 -17.06
C GLY A 58 4.34 -9.22 -15.94
N VAL A 59 4.63 -9.57 -14.69
CA VAL A 59 3.69 -9.31 -13.58
C VAL A 59 3.62 -7.82 -13.26
N GLY A 60 4.76 -7.13 -13.30
CA GLY A 60 4.83 -5.66 -13.20
C GLY A 60 4.06 -4.97 -14.33
N PHE A 61 4.21 -5.45 -15.56
CA PHE A 61 3.43 -4.96 -16.72
C PHE A 61 1.93 -5.23 -16.59
N GLY A 62 1.51 -6.37 -16.05
CA GLY A 62 0.10 -6.69 -15.79
C GLY A 62 -0.55 -5.73 -14.79
N LEU A 63 0.14 -5.41 -13.69
CA LEU A 63 -0.32 -4.41 -12.73
C LEU A 63 -0.37 -3.00 -13.33
N PHE A 64 0.61 -2.64 -14.15
CA PHE A 64 0.61 -1.36 -14.86
C PHE A 64 -0.56 -1.23 -15.85
N ALA A 65 -0.93 -2.34 -16.51
CA ALA A 65 -2.10 -2.42 -17.37
C ALA A 65 -3.41 -2.26 -16.58
N ILE A 66 -3.53 -2.90 -15.40
CA ILE A 66 -4.68 -2.72 -14.50
C ILE A 66 -4.80 -1.25 -14.05
N PHE A 67 -3.70 -0.61 -13.62
CA PHE A 67 -3.73 0.82 -13.26
C PHE A 67 -4.06 1.73 -14.43
N SER A 68 -3.62 1.40 -15.64
CA SER A 68 -3.98 2.12 -16.86
C SER A 68 -5.49 2.03 -17.12
N ILE A 69 -6.09 0.84 -17.01
CA ILE A 69 -7.54 0.63 -17.20
C ILE A 69 -8.36 1.32 -16.08
N LEU A 70 -7.91 1.23 -14.83
CA LEU A 70 -8.56 1.91 -13.69
C LEU A 70 -8.59 3.43 -13.85
N ARG A 71 -7.63 4.01 -14.58
CA ARG A 71 -7.57 5.45 -14.89
C ARG A 71 -8.61 5.88 -15.96
N PHE A 72 -9.17 4.97 -16.76
CA PHE A 72 -10.03 5.30 -17.91
C PHE A 72 -11.55 5.15 -17.67
N ARG A 73 -12.01 4.84 -16.45
CA ARG A 73 -13.46 4.84 -16.20
C ARG A 73 -14.01 6.26 -16.02
N THR A 74 -15.15 6.50 -16.67
CA THR A 74 -15.96 7.73 -16.66
C THR A 74 -16.61 8.04 -15.31
N GLU A 75 -16.63 7.08 -14.38
CA GLU A 75 -17.06 7.26 -12.99
C GLU A 75 -15.85 7.63 -12.12
N THR A 76 -15.92 8.76 -11.41
CA THR A 76 -14.87 9.17 -10.46
C THR A 76 -14.86 8.21 -9.27
N PHE A 77 -13.96 7.22 -9.28
CA PHE A 77 -13.75 6.36 -8.12
C PHE A 77 -13.37 7.21 -6.90
N THR A 78 -14.01 6.93 -5.76
CA THR A 78 -13.57 7.50 -4.49
C THR A 78 -12.18 6.94 -4.15
N ILE A 79 -11.38 7.75 -3.46
CA ILE A 79 -10.00 7.37 -3.06
C ILE A 79 -10.03 6.07 -2.24
N GLN A 80 -11.06 5.88 -1.41
CA GLN A 80 -11.28 4.67 -0.62
C GLN A 80 -11.42 3.42 -1.49
N THR A 81 -12.17 3.49 -2.60
CA THR A 81 -12.35 2.36 -3.52
C THR A 81 -11.04 1.98 -4.20
N ILE A 82 -10.26 2.96 -4.67
CA ILE A 82 -8.96 2.71 -5.30
C ILE A 82 -8.00 2.05 -4.32
N VAL A 83 -7.92 2.57 -3.10
CA VAL A 83 -7.05 2.02 -2.05
C VAL A 83 -7.49 0.61 -1.65
N PHE A 84 -8.79 0.35 -1.53
CA PHE A 84 -9.32 -0.98 -1.26
C PHE A 84 -8.93 -1.99 -2.35
N LEU A 85 -9.10 -1.63 -3.62
CA LEU A 85 -8.69 -2.48 -4.75
C LEU A 85 -7.19 -2.76 -4.71
N PHE A 86 -6.38 -1.74 -4.44
CA PHE A 86 -4.93 -1.87 -4.36
C PHE A 86 -4.49 -2.82 -3.23
N VAL A 87 -5.10 -2.69 -2.05
CA VAL A 87 -4.87 -3.58 -0.90
C VAL A 87 -5.26 -5.01 -1.23
N SER A 88 -6.46 -5.20 -1.78
CA SER A 88 -6.98 -6.52 -2.11
C SER A 88 -6.06 -7.25 -3.08
N ILE A 89 -5.61 -6.58 -4.15
CA ILE A 89 -4.69 -7.19 -5.13
C ILE A 89 -3.35 -7.53 -4.47
N THR A 90 -2.84 -6.65 -3.60
CA THR A 90 -1.56 -6.87 -2.90
C THR A 90 -1.63 -8.08 -1.97
N LEU A 91 -2.71 -8.21 -1.17
CA LEU A 91 -2.95 -9.36 -0.30
C LEU A 91 -3.03 -10.66 -1.10
N SER A 92 -3.81 -10.67 -2.20
CA SER A 92 -3.93 -11.84 -3.06
C SER A 92 -2.59 -12.29 -3.65
N LEU A 93 -1.72 -11.33 -4.02
CA LEU A 93 -0.39 -11.64 -4.55
C LEU A 93 0.57 -12.10 -3.45
N LEU A 94 0.52 -11.51 -2.25
CA LEU A 94 1.30 -12.01 -1.12
C LEU A 94 0.94 -13.45 -0.78
N ASP A 95 -0.35 -13.75 -0.66
CA ASP A 95 -0.81 -15.09 -0.31
C ASP A 95 -0.60 -16.12 -1.42
N GLY A 96 -0.69 -15.71 -2.68
CA GLY A 96 -0.57 -16.61 -3.83
C GLY A 96 0.85 -16.81 -4.35
N LEU A 97 1.72 -15.79 -4.28
CA LEU A 97 2.98 -15.74 -5.00
C LEU A 97 4.21 -15.68 -4.09
N LEU A 98 4.08 -15.39 -2.79
CA LEU A 98 5.24 -15.28 -1.91
C LEU A 98 5.74 -16.68 -1.51
N PRO A 99 6.95 -17.13 -1.92
CA PRO A 99 7.43 -18.50 -1.71
C PRO A 99 8.02 -18.65 -0.31
N ILE A 100 7.23 -18.34 0.73
CA ILE A 100 7.63 -18.42 2.14
C ILE A 100 6.96 -19.63 2.78
N LYS A 101 7.75 -20.57 3.28
CA LYS A 101 7.26 -21.72 4.07
C LYS A 101 6.78 -21.33 5.48
N ASN A 102 7.30 -20.23 6.01
CA ASN A 102 6.97 -19.76 7.36
C ASN A 102 5.67 -18.95 7.35
N LEU A 103 4.55 -19.62 7.65
CA LEU A 103 3.23 -19.00 7.74
C LEU A 103 3.20 -17.82 8.73
N GLU A 104 4.01 -17.85 9.78
CA GLU A 104 4.13 -16.75 10.75
C GLU A 104 4.57 -15.43 10.11
N ILE A 105 5.49 -15.48 9.14
CA ILE A 105 6.00 -14.30 8.44
C ILE A 105 4.92 -13.74 7.51
N LEU A 106 4.24 -14.61 6.77
CA LEU A 106 3.14 -14.21 5.89
C LEU A 106 2.00 -13.57 6.69
N LEU A 107 1.63 -14.17 7.81
CA LEU A 107 0.61 -13.66 8.71
C LEU A 107 1.02 -12.31 9.32
N GLY A 108 2.29 -12.14 9.70
CA GLY A 108 2.84 -10.86 10.16
C GLY A 108 2.75 -9.75 9.10
N ILE A 109 3.04 -10.07 7.83
CA ILE A 109 2.90 -9.13 6.71
C ILE A 109 1.45 -8.72 6.51
N ASN A 110 0.52 -9.68 6.45
CA ASN A 110 -0.91 -9.40 6.26
C ASN A 110 -1.48 -8.55 7.41
N ILE A 111 -1.15 -8.88 8.65
CA ILE A 111 -1.53 -8.08 9.82
C ILE A 111 -0.98 -6.65 9.71
N SER A 112 0.29 -6.50 9.30
CA SER A 112 0.89 -5.16 9.17
C SER A 112 0.13 -4.25 8.20
N ILE A 113 -0.31 -4.80 7.05
CA ILE A 113 -1.09 -4.06 6.05
C ILE A 113 -2.45 -3.66 6.62
N VAL A 114 -3.13 -4.58 7.30
CA VAL A 114 -4.44 -4.32 7.92
C VAL A 114 -4.34 -3.28 9.03
N VAL A 115 -3.32 -3.37 9.90
CA VAL A 115 -3.10 -2.40 10.98
C VAL A 115 -2.85 -1.01 10.41
N ILE A 116 -2.00 -0.88 9.39
CA ILE A 116 -1.74 0.39 8.71
C ILE A 116 -3.03 0.94 8.08
N TYR A 117 -3.84 0.08 7.45
CA TYR A 117 -5.15 0.48 6.91
C TYR A 117 -6.08 1.04 7.98
N LEU A 118 -6.21 0.35 9.11
CA LEU A 118 -7.05 0.81 10.21
C LEU A 118 -6.57 2.15 10.78
N ILE A 119 -5.26 2.32 10.96
CA ILE A 119 -4.66 3.58 11.43
C ILE A 119 -4.99 4.72 10.46
N LEU A 120 -4.72 4.54 9.16
CA LEU A 120 -4.94 5.59 8.16
C LEU A 120 -6.43 5.93 7.99
N ASN A 121 -7.31 4.94 8.03
CA ASN A 121 -8.77 5.14 7.99
C ASN A 121 -9.28 5.87 9.26
N TYR A 122 -8.73 5.53 10.43
CA TYR A 122 -9.03 6.27 11.67
C TYR A 122 -8.62 7.74 11.58
N PHE A 123 -7.43 8.02 11.03
CA PHE A 123 -6.96 9.39 10.78
C PHE A 123 -7.88 10.13 9.79
N GLU A 124 -8.34 9.48 8.72
CA GLU A 124 -9.28 10.07 7.77
C GLU A 124 -10.59 10.48 8.45
N LYS A 125 -11.24 9.58 9.20
CA LYS A 125 -12.48 9.90 9.92
C LYS A 125 -12.30 11.12 10.81
N LYS A 126 -11.21 11.17 11.58
CA LYS A 126 -10.92 12.28 12.49
C LYS A 126 -10.71 13.62 11.77
N VAL A 127 -10.21 13.61 10.54
CA VAL A 127 -10.06 14.81 9.69
C VAL A 127 -11.40 15.26 9.12
N THR A 128 -12.30 14.33 8.78
CA THR A 128 -13.63 14.64 8.21
C THR A 128 -14.64 15.16 9.25
N TYR A 129 -14.63 14.66 10.49
CA TYR A 129 -15.55 15.12 11.57
C TYR A 129 -15.15 16.45 12.24
N ARG A 130 -14.15 17.16 11.71
CA ARG A 130 -13.70 18.47 12.22
C ARG A 130 -14.26 19.67 11.45
N PHE A 131 -15.30 19.43 10.63
CA PHE A 131 -16.06 20.44 9.90
C PHE A 131 -17.54 20.34 10.25
#